data_AF-A0A971P6F4-F1
#
_entry.id   AF-A0A971P6F4-F1
#
_cell.length_a   1.000
_cell.length_b   1.000
_cell.length_c   1.000
_cell.angle_alpha   90.00
_cell.angle_beta   90.00
_cell.angle_gamma   90.00
#
_symmetry.space_group_name_H-M   'P 1'
#
loop_
_entity.id
_entity.type
_entity.pdbx_description
1 polymer ?
#
loop_
_entity_poly.entity_id
_entity_poly.type
_entity_poly.pdbx_seq_one_letter_code
_entity_poly.pdbx_strand_id
1 'polypeptide(L)' 'MQWKPGDAAFTAIKNAYLSNGTVALAALTEPHDATESKAEGPVGNWSITNFSRNEPLEEAITVSVTAKLAKFDSWYAAT' A
#
# COMPACT_ATOMS: atom_id res chain seq x y z
N MET A 1 7.87 3.11 0.57
CA MET A 1 7.48 3.38 -0.84
C MET A 1 8.26 4.58 -1.36
N GLN A 2 8.50 4.70 -2.67
CA GLN A 2 9.17 5.87 -3.25
C GLN A 2 8.25 7.10 -3.21
N TRP A 3 8.81 8.29 -3.00
CA TRP A 3 8.08 9.54 -3.10
C TRP A 3 7.88 9.90 -4.58
N LYS A 4 6.69 9.59 -5.11
CA LYS A 4 6.39 9.73 -6.54
C LYS A 4 5.03 10.42 -6.77
N PRO A 5 4.97 11.76 -6.70
CA PRO A 5 3.76 12.51 -7.07
C PRO A 5 3.33 12.20 -8.51
N GLY A 6 2.03 12.07 -8.74
CA GLY A 6 1.46 11.67 -10.04
C GLY A 6 1.26 10.15 -10.19
N ASP A 7 1.88 9.32 -9.34
CA ASP A 7 1.54 7.91 -9.23
C ASP A 7 0.19 7.72 -8.53
N ALA A 8 -0.65 6.83 -9.09
CA ALA A 8 -2.00 6.60 -8.57
C ALA A 8 -1.99 5.97 -7.17
N ALA A 9 -1.09 5.01 -6.91
CA ALA A 9 -0.98 4.37 -5.61
C ALA A 9 -0.43 5.35 -4.55
N PHE A 10 0.58 6.16 -4.90
CA PHE A 10 1.06 7.23 -4.02
C PHE A 10 -0.05 8.22 -3.64
N THR A 11 -0.83 8.64 -4.63
CA THR A 11 -1.94 9.58 -4.42
C THR A 11 -3.03 8.98 -3.53
N ALA A 12 -3.40 7.72 -3.74
CA ALA A 12 -4.38 7.02 -2.91
C ALA A 12 -3.94 6.93 -1.44
N ILE A 13 -2.69 6.51 -1.19
CA ILE A 13 -2.13 6.38 0.16
C ILE A 13 -2.06 7.74 0.87
N LYS A 14 -1.54 8.77 0.18
CA LYS A 14 -1.46 10.13 0.74
C LYS A 14 -2.84 10.68 1.08
N ASN A 15 -3.82 10.50 0.19
CA ASN A 15 -5.19 10.98 0.41
C ASN A 15 -5.86 10.24 1.57
N ALA A 16 -5.67 8.92 1.69
CA ALA A 16 -6.18 8.15 2.82
C ALA A 16 -5.62 8.65 4.15
N TYR A 17 -4.31 8.94 4.21
CA TYR A 17 -3.68 9.52 5.40
C TYR A 17 -4.24 10.91 5.74
N LEU A 18 -4.27 11.84 4.76
CA LEU A 18 -4.69 13.23 4.99
C LEU A 18 -6.18 13.38 5.32
N SER A 19 -7.03 12.49 4.82
CA SER A 19 -8.48 12.51 5.06
C SER A 19 -8.92 11.69 6.27
N ASN A 20 -7.99 11.01 6.96
CA ASN A 20 -8.29 9.98 7.96
C ASN A 20 -9.25 8.90 7.40
N GLY A 21 -9.13 8.62 6.10
CA GLY A 21 -9.94 7.65 5.38
C GLY A 21 -9.30 6.26 5.32
N THR A 22 -9.90 5.38 4.53
CA THR A 22 -9.34 4.07 4.22
C THR A 22 -9.00 3.93 2.74
N VAL A 23 -8.06 3.06 2.43
CA VAL A 23 -7.70 2.66 1.07
C VAL A 23 -7.88 1.16 0.91
N ALA A 24 -8.45 0.73 -0.22
CA ALA A 24 -8.52 -0.68 -0.56
C ALA A 24 -7.13 -1.19 -0.98
N LEU A 25 -6.63 -2.24 -0.32
CA LEU A 25 -5.33 -2.83 -0.61
C LEU A 25 -5.42 -4.35 -0.51
N ALA A 26 -4.66 -5.02 -1.37
CA ALA A 26 -4.32 -6.43 -1.28
C ALA A 26 -2.85 -6.54 -0.89
N ALA A 27 -2.56 -7.02 0.32
CA ALA A 27 -1.19 -7.21 0.79
C ALA A 27 -0.74 -8.64 0.43
N LEU A 28 -0.29 -8.82 -0.81
CA LEU A 28 0.02 -10.14 -1.36
C LEU A 28 1.51 -10.49 -1.22
N THR A 29 1.79 -11.79 -1.14
CA THR A 29 3.16 -12.35 -1.08
C THR A 29 3.99 -12.09 -2.34
N GLU A 30 3.35 -11.90 -3.49
CA GLU A 30 3.97 -11.67 -4.79
C GLU A 30 3.00 -10.94 -5.75
N PRO A 31 3.45 -10.47 -6.92
CA PRO A 31 2.58 -9.76 -7.88
C PRO A 31 1.43 -10.64 -8.36
N HIS A 32 0.20 -10.10 -8.30
CA HIS A 32 -1.01 -10.84 -8.69
C HIS A 32 -1.07 -11.20 -10.18
N ASP A 33 -0.28 -10.52 -11.01
CA ASP A 33 -0.26 -10.61 -12.47
C ASP A 33 0.97 -11.35 -13.01
N ALA A 34 1.76 -11.98 -12.14
CA ALA A 34 2.87 -12.82 -12.55
C ALA A 34 2.36 -14.12 -13.22
N THR A 35 3.07 -14.58 -14.25
CA THR A 35 2.85 -15.90 -14.85
C THR A 35 3.08 -16.98 -13.79
N GLU A 36 2.13 -17.91 -13.62
CA GLU A 36 2.15 -18.94 -12.56
C GLU A 36 2.20 -18.36 -11.13
N SER A 37 1.58 -17.19 -10.92
CA SER A 37 1.51 -16.59 -9.59
C SER A 37 0.88 -17.53 -8.56
N LYS A 38 1.51 -17.60 -7.40
CA LYS A 38 1.03 -18.17 -6.13
C LYS A 38 0.75 -17.07 -5.10
N ALA A 39 0.42 -15.86 -5.57
CA ALA A 39 0.11 -14.72 -4.73
C ALA A 39 -1.02 -15.08 -3.76
N GLU A 40 -0.78 -14.83 -2.48
CA GLU A 40 -1.80 -14.96 -1.45
C GLU A 40 -1.70 -13.83 -0.44
N GLY A 41 -2.80 -13.52 0.24
CA GLY A 41 -2.80 -12.53 1.31
C GLY A 41 -4.14 -11.86 1.57
N PRO A 42 -4.21 -11.01 2.60
CA PRO A 42 -5.43 -10.31 2.98
C PRO A 42 -5.78 -9.19 2.01
N VAL A 43 -7.06 -9.16 1.61
CA VAL A 43 -7.70 -8.08 0.88
C VAL A 43 -8.66 -7.36 1.81
N GLY A 44 -8.69 -6.04 1.74
CA GLY A 44 -9.63 -5.25 2.51
C GLY A 44 -9.39 -3.76 2.44
N ASN A 45 -10.04 -3.04 3.35
CA ASN A 45 -9.82 -1.60 3.53
C ASN A 45 -8.85 -1.37 4.69
N TRP A 46 -7.85 -0.53 4.45
CA TRP A 46 -6.75 -0.25 5.37
C TRP A 46 -6.75 1.22 5.75
N SER A 47 -6.58 1.49 7.04
CA SER A 47 -6.32 2.83 7.55
C SER A 47 -4.81 3.09 7.51
N ILE A 48 -4.42 4.28 7.04
CA ILE A 48 -3.02 4.70 7.06
C ILE A 48 -2.78 5.50 8.32
N THR A 49 -2.05 4.93 9.28
CA THR A 49 -1.83 5.54 10.61
C THR A 49 -0.52 6.29 10.71
N ASN A 50 0.39 6.12 9.75
CA ASN A 50 1.67 6.80 9.69
C ASN A 50 2.07 7.08 8.24
N PHE A 51 2.65 8.25 8.00
CA PHE A 51 3.19 8.67 6.71
C PHE A 51 4.37 9.61 6.97
N SER A 52 5.59 9.06 6.99
CA SER A 52 6.83 9.79 7.33
C SER A 52 7.74 9.89 6.11
N ARG A 53 8.01 11.12 5.66
CA ARG A 53 8.91 11.40 4.53
C ARG A 53 10.37 11.29 4.98
N ASN A 54 11.18 10.58 4.20
CA ASN A 54 12.62 10.45 4.40
C ASN A 54 13.35 11.08 3.21
N GLU A 55 14.30 11.98 3.49
CA GLU A 55 15.05 12.76 2.50
C GLU A 55 16.56 12.57 2.69
N PRO A 56 17.09 11.37 2.41
CA PRO A 56 18.53 11.13 2.41
C PRO A 56 19.24 11.98 1.36
N LEU A 57 20.50 12.34 1.61
CA LEU A 57 21.26 13.30 0.77
C LEU A 57 21.62 12.75 -0.62
N GLU A 58 21.79 11.43 -0.76
CA GLU A 58 22.30 10.80 -2.00
C GLU A 58 21.32 9.80 -2.62
N GLU A 59 20.21 9.50 -1.96
CA GLU A 59 19.25 8.48 -2.40
C GLU A 59 17.91 9.10 -2.80
N ALA A 60 17.07 8.29 -3.45
CA ALA A 60 15.72 8.70 -3.76
C ALA A 60 14.91 9.00 -2.49
N ILE A 61 14.10 10.06 -2.53
CA ILE A 61 13.17 10.38 -1.45
C ILE A 61 12.19 9.22 -1.29
N THR A 62 12.00 8.77 -0.04
CA THR A 62 11.05 7.71 0.30
C THR A 62 10.02 8.20 1.30
N VAL A 63 8.97 7.41 1.46
CA VAL A 63 8.04 7.56 2.57
C VAL A 63 7.80 6.20 3.24
N SER A 64 7.88 6.22 4.56
CA SER A 64 7.53 5.12 5.45
C SER A 64 6.05 5.22 5.78
N VAL A 65 5.30 4.15 5.50
CA VAL A 65 3.85 4.10 5.67
C VAL A 65 3.47 2.94 6.57
N THR A 66 2.58 3.19 7.53
CA THR A 66 1.96 2.13 8.34
C THR A 66 0.51 1.99 7.92
N ALA A 67 0.18 0.85 7.32
CA ALA A 67 -1.20 0.47 7.01
C ALA A 67 -1.69 -0.52 8.06
N LYS A 68 -2.88 -0.26 8.63
CA LYS A 68 -3.56 -1.15 9.56
C LYS A 68 -4.89 -1.59 8.96
N LEU A 69 -5.16 -2.90 8.94
CA LEU A 69 -6.40 -3.44 8.39
C LEU A 69 -7.59 -2.91 9.21
N ALA A 70 -8.45 -2.13 8.57
CA ALA A 70 -9.63 -1.53 9.18
C ALA A 70 -10.87 -2.40 8.96
N LYS A 71 -10.98 -3.00 7.77
CA LYS A 71 -12.04 -3.95 7.44
C LYS A 71 -11.46 -5.05 6.54
N PHE A 72 -11.46 -6.27 7.05
CA PHE A 72 -11.17 -7.46 6.26
C PHE A 72 -12.29 -7.71 5.24
N ASP A 73 -11.92 -8.09 4.02
CA ASP A 73 -12.86 -8.49 2.98
C ASP A 73 -12.73 -9.99 2.70
N SER A 74 -11.56 -10.41 2.20
CA SER A 74 -11.29 -11.82 1.89
C SER A 74 -9.80 -12.15 1.96
N TRP A 75 -9.50 -13.44 1.97
CA TRP A 75 -8.15 -13.95 1.69
C TRP A 75 -8.06 -14.24 0.20
N TYR A 76 -7.16 -13.56 -0.50
CA TYR A 76 -6.84 -13.86 -1.88
C TYR A 76 -5.85 -15.03 -1.91
N ALA A 77 -6.06 -15.98 -2.81
CA ALA A 77 -5.11 -17.02 -3.15
C ALA A 77 -5.24 -17.28 -4.65
N ALA A 78 -4.14 -17.13 -5.39
CA ALA A 78 -4.08 -17.47 -6.80
C ALA A 78 -4.35 -18.97 -6.98
N THR A 79 -5.26 -19.30 -7.90
CA THR A 79 -5.67 -20.67 -8.26
C THR A 79 -4.97 -21.15 -9.52
#